data_AF-A0A0M2HNV5-F1
#
_entry.id   AF-A0A0M2HNV5-F1
#
_cell.length_a   1.000
_cell.length_b   1.000
_cell.length_c   1.000
_cell.angle_alpha   90.00
_cell.angle_beta   90.00
_cell.angle_gamma   90.00
#
_symmetry.space_group_name_H-M   'P 1'
#
loop_
_entity.id
_entity.type
_entity.pdbx_description
1 polymer ?
#
loop_
_entity_poly.entity_id
_entity_poly.type
_entity_poly.pdbx_seq_one_letter_code
_entity_poly.pdbx_strand_id
1 'polypeptide(L)'
;MASARPGAAVSDWMVAVADALPHPRRQTAPYTLAEAVSELGAYAQSTAPSSWTKSRAVLVNRESLRHELTAQRETLGPRLRSHIDASFDAVHQEEDRQKQVLASSEFVVRWRSEAAITSAFEDLCEEAKNPAAGSLRLRQLAELIASQLGAEATSHFSPLRDAADMLVASEKELSTWRDLNLPQPFDEAARVRLAREMLTASPTGKAVVWAVYSRATAWGMRTDLGSVIVLRPEWAVPNAFDDNGEDFPERDELREIREQVRWLNGLHQMSTDPNYRLALVRVELGERHAAGATEDARRLIHALLAVPVTLGGVGWRDTGTSALLLDGRVRTQSVGPIRVEHPTFEDSYGVGATGEILHEIESQLGPALRNAPMPEPLIEVLNCLREARMTDHRDVRFYGARPVSPRFATALEDHAMELIASVLEVRADRLAEAMELGYAHRLAGHRVSRLLLSPFEHSWVIEQREHREELERAVLVTTTVGTSLASRTWSLTKSRYAPSR
;
A
#
# COMPACT_ATOMS: atom_id res chain seq x y z
N MET A 1 25.87 17.79 -3.40
CA MET A 1 26.17 18.15 -4.80
C MET A 1 25.80 19.62 -4.94
N ALA A 2 26.78 20.49 -5.21
CA ALA A 2 26.52 21.91 -5.43
C ALA A 2 25.73 22.05 -6.74
N SER A 3 24.49 22.55 -6.69
CA SER A 3 23.70 22.80 -7.89
C SER A 3 24.35 23.94 -8.67
N ALA A 4 24.59 23.69 -9.95
CA ALA A 4 25.00 24.74 -10.87
C ALA A 4 23.85 25.73 -10.99
N ARG A 5 24.10 27.01 -10.68
CA ARG A 5 23.12 28.09 -10.89
C ARG A 5 22.67 28.11 -12.35
N PRO A 6 21.36 28.13 -12.66
CA PRO A 6 20.87 28.30 -14.02
C PRO A 6 21.31 29.67 -14.56
N GLY A 7 21.66 29.74 -15.85
CA GLY A 7 22.06 30.98 -16.50
C GLY A 7 20.91 31.99 -16.60
N ALA A 8 21.04 33.10 -15.86
CA ALA A 8 20.46 34.45 -16.08
C ALA A 8 18.95 34.64 -16.35
N ALA A 9 18.11 33.60 -16.44
CA ALA A 9 16.67 33.73 -16.75
C ALA A 9 15.72 33.30 -15.61
N VAL A 10 16.25 32.81 -14.48
CA VAL A 10 15.46 32.37 -13.32
C VAL A 10 15.80 33.27 -12.13
N SER A 11 14.79 33.95 -11.58
CA SER A 11 14.96 34.80 -10.41
C SER A 11 15.36 34.02 -9.15
N ASP A 12 16.18 34.63 -8.28
CA ASP A 12 16.65 34.02 -7.03
C ASP A 12 15.51 33.53 -6.12
N TRP A 13 14.38 34.26 -6.10
CA TRP A 13 13.22 33.87 -5.30
C TRP A 13 12.57 32.56 -5.82
N MET A 14 12.61 32.29 -7.13
CA MET A 14 12.10 31.03 -7.68
C MET A 14 12.98 29.85 -7.27
N VAL A 15 14.30 30.06 -7.22
CA VAL A 15 15.24 29.08 -6.68
C VAL A 15 14.93 28.81 -5.20
N ALA A 16 14.67 29.86 -4.42
CA ALA A 16 14.29 29.72 -3.01
C ALA A 16 12.97 28.94 -2.81
N VAL A 17 11.97 29.16 -3.67
CA VAL A 17 10.72 28.37 -3.65
C VAL A 17 10.99 26.92 -4.02
N ALA A 18 11.72 26.66 -5.11
CA ALA A 18 12.03 25.30 -5.55
C ALA A 18 12.87 24.52 -4.51
N ASP A 19 13.79 25.18 -3.82
CA ASP A 19 14.57 24.60 -2.72
C ASP A 19 13.72 24.35 -1.45
N ALA A 20 12.64 25.11 -1.26
CA ALA A 20 11.74 24.96 -0.11
C ALA A 20 10.68 23.89 -0.32
N LEU A 21 10.17 23.71 -1.56
CA LEU A 21 9.27 22.61 -1.91
C LEU A 21 9.99 21.27 -1.65
N PRO A 22 9.50 20.45 -0.71
CA PRO A 22 10.29 19.35 -0.17
C PRO A 22 10.54 18.25 -1.22
N HIS A 23 11.74 17.66 -1.17
CA HIS A 23 12.02 16.38 -1.79
C HIS A 23 11.54 15.22 -0.88
N PRO A 24 11.02 14.11 -1.45
CA PRO A 24 10.38 13.00 -0.73
C PRO A 24 11.29 12.15 0.20
N ARG A 25 12.41 12.70 0.70
CA ARG A 25 13.38 11.98 1.54
C ARG A 25 13.85 12.71 2.80
N ARG A 26 13.25 13.84 3.18
CA ARG A 26 13.66 14.52 4.42
C ARG A 26 12.47 15.04 5.22
N GLN A 27 12.33 14.42 6.39
CA GLN A 27 11.48 14.78 7.53
C GLN A 27 9.99 14.50 7.33
N THR A 28 9.39 13.89 8.35
CA THR A 28 7.94 13.79 8.50
C THR A 28 7.39 15.22 8.50
N ALA A 29 6.36 15.49 7.70
CA ALA A 29 5.68 16.78 7.75
C ALA A 29 5.27 17.06 9.22
N PRO A 30 5.42 18.31 9.70
CA PRO A 30 4.93 18.66 11.03
C PRO A 30 3.43 18.39 11.11
N TYR A 31 2.94 18.14 12.32
CA TYR A 31 1.51 18.04 12.58
C TYR A 31 0.80 19.32 12.12
N THR A 32 -0.09 19.18 11.15
CA THR A 32 -0.69 20.29 10.40
C THR A 32 -2.08 20.64 10.89
N LEU A 33 -2.55 21.84 10.49
CA LEU A 33 -3.91 22.28 10.80
C LEU A 33 -4.99 21.26 10.37
N ALA A 34 -4.85 20.63 9.20
CA ALA A 34 -5.82 19.64 8.74
C ALA A 34 -5.80 18.35 9.55
N GLU A 35 -4.63 17.92 10.03
CA GLU A 35 -4.51 16.76 10.92
C GLU A 35 -5.14 17.07 12.28
N ALA A 36 -4.90 18.27 12.83
CA ALA A 36 -5.55 18.75 14.04
C ALA A 36 -7.08 18.80 13.94
N VAL A 37 -7.61 19.30 12.82
CA VAL A 37 -9.07 19.30 12.56
C VAL A 37 -9.61 17.88 12.40
N SER A 38 -8.86 17.00 11.74
CA SER A 38 -9.25 15.59 11.56
C SER A 38 -9.26 14.84 12.90
N GLU A 39 -8.27 15.07 13.76
CA GLU A 39 -8.20 14.52 15.10
C GLU A 39 -9.37 15.00 15.96
N LEU A 40 -9.72 16.29 15.91
CA LEU A 40 -10.90 16.81 16.61
C LEU A 40 -12.20 16.13 16.13
N GLY A 41 -12.32 15.89 14.82
CA GLY A 41 -13.45 15.15 14.24
C GLY A 41 -13.51 13.70 14.71
N ALA A 42 -12.38 12.98 14.66
CA ALA A 42 -12.27 11.60 15.13
C ALA A 42 -12.52 11.48 16.65
N TYR A 43 -12.06 12.46 17.42
CA TYR A 43 -12.30 12.54 18.85
C TYR A 43 -13.78 12.76 19.16
N ALA A 44 -14.45 13.64 18.42
CA ALA A 44 -15.89 13.83 18.50
C ALA A 44 -16.64 12.53 18.16
N GLN A 45 -16.23 11.85 17.09
CA GLN A 45 -16.87 10.60 16.65
C GLN A 45 -16.72 9.46 17.66
N SER A 46 -15.54 9.29 18.25
CA SER A 46 -15.26 8.25 19.25
C SER A 46 -15.84 8.52 20.64
N THR A 47 -16.16 9.78 20.96
CA THR A 47 -16.71 10.17 22.25
C THR A 47 -18.22 9.87 22.35
N ALA A 48 -18.65 9.31 23.49
CA ALA A 48 -20.08 9.07 23.75
C ALA A 48 -20.88 10.38 23.76
N PRO A 49 -22.10 10.43 23.18
CA PRO A 49 -22.91 11.66 23.10
C PRO A 49 -23.15 12.33 24.46
N SER A 50 -23.37 11.54 25.51
CA SER A 50 -23.60 12.03 26.87
C SER A 50 -22.36 12.64 27.52
N SER A 51 -21.16 12.28 27.05
CA SER A 51 -19.88 12.75 27.58
C SER A 51 -19.38 14.01 26.89
N TRP A 52 -19.78 14.25 25.63
CA TRP A 52 -19.26 15.34 24.80
C TRP A 52 -19.36 16.73 25.45
N THR A 53 -20.50 17.03 26.08
CA THR A 53 -20.75 18.32 26.73
C THR A 53 -20.60 18.32 28.25
N LYS A 54 -20.54 17.13 28.87
CA LYS A 54 -20.62 16.98 30.34
C LYS A 54 -19.34 16.50 30.98
N SER A 55 -18.49 15.78 30.25
CA SER A 55 -17.25 15.22 30.81
C SER A 55 -16.18 16.31 30.87
N ARG A 56 -15.68 16.59 32.07
CA ARG A 56 -14.57 17.52 32.27
C ARG A 56 -13.33 17.14 31.47
N ALA A 57 -13.02 15.84 31.38
CA ALA A 57 -11.87 15.36 30.61
C ALA A 57 -12.03 15.65 29.10
N VAL A 58 -13.24 15.46 28.57
CA VAL A 58 -13.55 15.74 27.16
C VAL A 58 -13.45 17.24 26.88
N LEU A 59 -14.00 18.08 27.76
CA LEU A 59 -13.92 19.53 27.61
C LEU A 59 -12.48 20.05 27.63
N VAL A 60 -11.62 19.52 28.52
CA VAL A 60 -10.20 19.89 28.59
C VAL A 60 -9.46 19.49 27.32
N ASN A 61 -9.68 18.28 26.81
CA ASN A 61 -9.05 17.83 25.57
C ASN A 61 -9.53 18.63 24.36
N ARG A 62 -10.83 18.96 24.29
CA ARG A 62 -11.39 19.82 23.24
C ARG A 62 -10.75 21.21 23.25
N GLU A 63 -10.58 21.80 24.43
CA GLU A 63 -9.93 23.10 24.57
C GLU A 63 -8.45 23.05 24.19
N SER A 64 -7.74 21.98 24.56
CA SER A 64 -6.35 21.75 24.14
C SER A 64 -6.22 21.69 22.61
N LEU A 65 -7.11 20.93 21.95
CA LEU A 65 -7.14 20.86 20.48
C LEU A 65 -7.48 22.22 19.86
N ARG A 66 -8.41 22.98 20.44
CA ARG A 66 -8.74 24.34 19.96
C ARG A 66 -7.57 25.31 20.07
N HIS A 67 -6.80 25.24 21.15
CA HIS A 67 -5.58 26.05 21.27
C HIS A 67 -4.54 25.68 20.20
N GLU A 68 -4.35 24.39 19.92
CA GLU A 68 -3.49 23.92 18.84
C GLU A 68 -3.97 24.43 17.47
N LEU A 69 -5.28 24.34 17.19
CA LEU A 69 -5.88 24.87 15.95
C LEU A 69 -5.58 26.36 15.76
N THR A 70 -5.71 27.16 16.81
CA THR A 70 -5.41 28.60 16.75
C THR A 70 -3.93 28.85 16.47
N ALA A 71 -3.03 28.15 17.18
CA ALA A 71 -1.59 28.28 16.96
C ALA A 71 -1.19 27.90 15.52
N GLN A 72 -1.76 26.82 14.98
CA GLN A 72 -1.52 26.38 13.61
C GLN A 72 -2.07 27.38 12.59
N ARG A 73 -3.26 27.97 12.82
CA ARG A 73 -3.84 29.01 11.95
C ARG A 73 -2.96 30.24 11.84
N GLU A 74 -2.27 30.63 12.91
CA GLU A 74 -1.37 31.79 12.92
C GLU A 74 -0.16 31.60 12.00
N THR A 75 0.24 30.37 11.74
CA THR A 75 1.36 30.05 10.83
C THR A 75 1.00 30.17 9.35
N LEU A 76 -0.30 30.19 9.01
CA LEU A 76 -0.75 30.25 7.62
C LEU A 76 -0.43 31.59 6.97
N GLY A 77 -0.16 31.57 5.67
CA GLY A 77 -0.12 32.77 4.84
C GLY A 77 -1.50 33.46 4.73
N PRO A 78 -1.52 34.76 4.38
CA PRO A 78 -2.74 35.57 4.40
C PRO A 78 -3.81 35.09 3.41
N ARG A 79 -3.43 34.61 2.23
CA ARG A 79 -4.41 34.14 1.23
C ARG A 79 -5.04 32.83 1.66
N LEU A 80 -4.23 31.84 2.05
CA LEU A 80 -4.74 30.56 2.52
C LEU A 80 -5.64 30.74 3.74
N ARG A 81 -5.22 31.59 4.69
CA ARG A 81 -6.04 31.94 5.87
C ARG A 81 -7.40 32.49 5.45
N SER A 82 -7.42 33.54 4.63
CA SER A 82 -8.67 34.13 4.13
C SER A 82 -9.55 33.10 3.40
N HIS A 83 -8.95 32.18 2.65
CA HIS A 83 -9.67 31.14 1.94
C HIS A 83 -10.38 30.15 2.88
N ILE A 84 -9.81 29.81 4.04
CA ILE A 84 -10.35 28.79 4.95
C ILE A 84 -11.04 29.35 6.19
N ASP A 85 -10.98 30.67 6.44
CA ASP A 85 -11.45 31.30 7.68
C ASP A 85 -12.88 30.90 8.05
N ALA A 86 -13.81 30.94 7.09
CA ALA A 86 -15.21 30.58 7.35
C ALA A 86 -15.37 29.11 7.79
N SER A 87 -14.65 28.18 7.16
CA SER A 87 -14.67 26.76 7.56
C SER A 87 -13.91 26.51 8.87
N PHE A 88 -12.84 27.26 9.13
CA PHE A 88 -12.11 27.19 10.39
C PHE A 88 -13.00 27.63 11.54
N ASP A 89 -13.67 28.77 11.41
CA ASP A 89 -14.55 29.31 12.45
C ASP A 89 -15.72 28.34 12.74
N ALA A 90 -16.27 27.70 11.70
CA ALA A 90 -17.27 26.65 11.86
C ALA A 90 -16.76 25.46 12.67
N VAL A 91 -15.55 24.97 12.42
CA VAL A 91 -14.93 23.88 13.19
C VAL A 91 -14.59 24.30 14.61
N HIS A 92 -14.05 25.50 14.76
CA HIS A 92 -13.47 25.99 16.02
C HIS A 92 -14.55 26.31 17.06
N GLN A 93 -15.69 26.85 16.62
CA GLN A 93 -16.77 27.30 17.50
C GLN A 93 -17.84 26.23 17.75
N GLU A 94 -17.86 25.14 16.99
CA GLU A 94 -18.92 24.14 17.10
C GLU A 94 -18.88 23.39 18.43
N GLU A 95 -20.04 23.28 19.06
CA GLU A 95 -20.21 22.62 20.35
C GLU A 95 -21.03 21.35 20.26
N ASP A 96 -21.86 21.19 19.22
CA ASP A 96 -22.58 19.96 18.95
C ASP A 96 -21.66 18.90 18.33
N ARG A 97 -21.73 17.67 18.85
CA ARG A 97 -20.87 16.56 18.42
C ARG A 97 -21.05 16.23 16.95
N GLN A 98 -22.29 16.13 16.47
CA GLN A 98 -22.55 15.69 15.09
C GLN A 98 -22.13 16.77 14.11
N LYS A 99 -22.42 18.03 14.43
CA LYS A 99 -21.95 19.17 13.63
C LYS A 99 -20.44 19.30 13.66
N GLN A 100 -19.77 18.98 14.77
CA GLN A 100 -18.30 18.99 14.84
C GLN A 100 -17.69 17.98 13.85
N VAL A 101 -18.23 16.75 13.81
CA VAL A 101 -17.77 15.72 12.86
C VAL A 101 -17.97 16.19 11.42
N LEU A 102 -19.15 16.76 11.11
CA LEU A 102 -19.46 17.27 9.78
C LEU A 102 -18.54 18.44 9.39
N ALA A 103 -18.42 19.45 10.25
CA ALA A 103 -17.59 20.63 10.01
C ALA A 103 -16.11 20.25 9.83
N SER A 104 -15.60 19.31 10.62
CA SER A 104 -14.23 18.80 10.46
C SER A 104 -14.04 18.13 9.09
N SER A 105 -15.01 17.33 8.64
CA SER A 105 -14.96 16.70 7.30
C SER A 105 -15.00 17.73 6.18
N GLU A 106 -15.91 18.72 6.25
CA GLU A 106 -16.03 19.80 5.27
C GLU A 106 -14.77 20.67 5.21
N PHE A 107 -14.15 20.95 6.36
CA PHE A 107 -12.88 21.67 6.43
C PHE A 107 -11.78 20.91 5.69
N VAL A 108 -11.63 19.60 5.91
CA VAL A 108 -10.60 18.79 5.23
C VAL A 108 -10.80 18.79 3.72
N VAL A 109 -12.05 18.69 3.24
CA VAL A 109 -12.36 18.81 1.81
C VAL A 109 -11.92 20.16 1.25
N ARG A 110 -12.23 21.25 1.96
CA ARG A 110 -11.82 22.61 1.55
C ARG A 110 -10.32 22.82 1.61
N TRP A 111 -9.66 22.29 2.63
CA TRP A 111 -8.20 22.36 2.82
C TRP A 111 -7.45 21.76 1.63
N ARG A 112 -7.95 20.65 1.09
CA ARG A 112 -7.37 19.94 -0.06
C ARG A 112 -7.86 20.45 -1.42
N SER A 113 -8.68 21.50 -1.45
CA SER A 113 -9.18 22.05 -2.71
C SER A 113 -8.07 22.73 -3.52
N GLU A 114 -8.22 22.73 -4.85
CA GLU A 114 -7.33 23.45 -5.77
C GLU A 114 -7.15 24.92 -5.39
N ALA A 115 -8.23 25.58 -4.95
CA ALA A 115 -8.18 26.97 -4.52
C ALA A 115 -7.33 27.18 -3.26
N ALA A 116 -7.38 26.25 -2.31
CA ALA A 116 -6.55 26.29 -1.11
C ALA A 116 -5.08 26.02 -1.43
N ILE A 117 -4.78 25.03 -2.29
CA ILE A 117 -3.42 24.74 -2.75
C ILE A 117 -2.83 25.94 -3.50
N THR A 118 -3.61 26.55 -4.40
CA THR A 118 -3.24 27.76 -5.12
C THR A 118 -2.92 28.91 -4.17
N SER A 119 -3.78 29.15 -3.17
CA SER A 119 -3.58 30.22 -2.19
C SER A 119 -2.30 30.00 -1.37
N ALA A 120 -2.02 28.76 -0.96
CA ALA A 120 -0.82 28.40 -0.23
C ALA A 120 0.45 28.59 -1.07
N PHE A 121 0.41 28.20 -2.34
CA PHE A 121 1.52 28.39 -3.27
C PHE A 121 1.80 29.87 -3.56
N GLU A 122 0.75 30.69 -3.70
CA GLU A 122 0.89 32.14 -3.87
C GLU A 122 1.46 32.82 -2.62
N ASP A 123 1.08 32.36 -1.42
CA ASP A 123 1.67 32.84 -0.16
C ASP A 123 3.16 32.48 -0.07
N LEU A 124 3.55 31.26 -0.47
CA LEU A 124 4.96 30.84 -0.55
C LEU A 124 5.75 31.70 -1.54
N CYS A 125 5.20 31.96 -2.74
CA CYS A 125 5.85 32.78 -3.76
C CYS A 125 6.04 34.23 -3.30
N GLU A 126 5.03 34.84 -2.66
CA GLU A 126 5.14 36.20 -2.14
C GLU A 126 6.14 36.30 -0.98
N GLU A 127 6.16 35.32 -0.07
CA GLU A 127 7.15 35.27 0.99
C GLU A 127 8.56 35.15 0.41
N ALA A 128 8.78 34.33 -0.61
CA ALA A 128 10.11 34.17 -1.23
C ALA A 128 10.60 35.44 -1.94
N LYS A 129 9.70 36.30 -2.44
CA LYS A 129 10.05 37.60 -3.02
C LYS A 129 10.52 38.61 -1.97
N ASN A 130 10.24 38.38 -0.69
CA ASN A 130 10.71 39.23 0.40
C ASN A 130 12.19 38.94 0.69
N PRO A 131 13.10 39.93 0.52
CA PRO A 131 14.53 39.72 0.77
C PRO A 131 14.87 39.34 2.22
N ALA A 132 13.97 39.59 3.17
CA ALA A 132 14.12 39.24 4.57
C ALA A 132 13.60 37.83 4.92
N ALA A 133 12.98 37.11 3.97
CA ALA A 133 12.42 35.80 4.23
C ALA A 133 13.50 34.77 4.55
N GLY A 134 13.38 34.15 5.74
CA GLY A 134 14.26 33.07 6.16
C GLY A 134 13.85 31.74 5.52
N SER A 135 14.84 30.87 5.26
CA SER A 135 14.60 29.52 4.72
C SER A 135 13.67 28.67 5.59
N LEU A 136 13.64 28.91 6.92
CA LEU A 136 12.72 28.25 7.83
C LEU A 136 11.25 28.57 7.51
N ARG A 137 10.95 29.85 7.23
CA ARG A 137 9.58 30.29 6.94
C ARG A 137 9.08 29.72 5.61
N LEU A 138 9.94 29.72 4.59
CA LEU A 138 9.62 29.13 3.29
C LEU A 138 9.33 27.63 3.40
N ARG A 139 10.12 26.90 4.20
CA ARG A 139 9.86 25.47 4.47
C ARG A 139 8.53 25.24 5.17
N GLN A 140 8.21 26.04 6.20
CA GLN A 140 6.92 25.95 6.87
C GLN A 140 5.74 26.14 5.90
N LEU A 141 5.83 27.13 5.00
CA LEU A 141 4.79 27.34 3.99
C LEU A 141 4.73 26.21 2.95
N ALA A 142 5.88 25.65 2.55
CA ALA A 142 5.92 24.50 1.66
C ALA A 142 5.35 23.22 2.31
N GLU A 143 5.55 23.03 3.62
CA GLU A 143 4.95 21.92 4.39
C GLU A 143 3.42 22.01 4.43
N LEU A 144 2.84 23.22 4.41
CA LEU A 144 1.39 23.39 4.27
C LEU A 144 0.90 22.83 2.94
N ILE A 145 1.58 23.15 1.82
CA ILE A 145 1.24 22.61 0.49
C ILE A 145 1.35 21.08 0.50
N ALA A 146 2.42 20.53 1.09
CA ALA A 146 2.60 19.09 1.22
C ALA A 146 1.44 18.43 1.98
N SER A 147 0.95 19.04 3.06
CA SER A 147 -0.19 18.53 3.82
C SER A 147 -1.52 18.58 3.05
N GLN A 148 -1.68 19.56 2.16
CA GLN A 148 -2.86 19.65 1.29
C GLN A 148 -2.86 18.56 0.22
N LEU A 149 -1.68 18.21 -0.29
CA LEU A 149 -1.48 17.11 -1.24
C LEU A 149 -1.50 15.72 -0.57
N GLY A 150 -1.24 15.64 0.74
CA GLY A 150 -1.30 14.38 1.50
C GLY A 150 -0.28 13.34 1.03
N ALA A 151 -0.74 12.13 0.70
CA ALA A 151 0.14 11.05 0.24
C ALA A 151 0.85 11.37 -1.09
N GLU A 152 0.25 12.23 -1.92
CA GLU A 152 0.82 12.65 -3.21
C GLU A 152 2.15 13.38 -3.03
N ALA A 153 2.27 14.18 -1.97
CA ALA A 153 3.45 14.98 -1.65
C ALA A 153 4.72 14.13 -1.42
N THR A 154 4.57 12.94 -0.85
CA THR A 154 5.70 12.07 -0.46
C THR A 154 5.94 10.92 -1.43
N SER A 155 5.07 10.78 -2.43
CA SER A 155 5.24 9.76 -3.45
C SER A 155 6.56 9.93 -4.20
N HIS A 156 7.03 8.86 -4.84
CA HIS A 156 8.20 8.93 -5.72
C HIS A 156 8.01 9.93 -6.89
N PHE A 157 6.75 10.36 -7.08
CA PHE A 157 6.21 11.14 -8.19
C PHE A 157 5.43 12.33 -7.64
N SER A 158 6.12 13.17 -6.87
CA SER A 158 5.51 14.24 -6.09
C SER A 158 5.20 15.47 -6.95
N PRO A 159 3.95 15.98 -6.93
CA PRO A 159 3.58 17.26 -7.53
C PRO A 159 4.48 18.42 -7.06
N LEU A 160 5.01 18.34 -5.83
CA LEU A 160 5.94 19.33 -5.29
C LEU A 160 7.26 19.37 -6.06
N ARG A 161 7.76 18.20 -6.46
CA ARG A 161 8.98 18.10 -7.27
C ARG A 161 8.73 18.64 -8.67
N ASP A 162 7.62 18.26 -9.29
CA ASP A 162 7.31 18.68 -10.66
C ASP A 162 7.11 20.20 -10.72
N ALA A 163 6.44 20.78 -9.70
CA ALA A 163 6.32 22.22 -9.53
C ALA A 163 7.68 22.91 -9.31
N ALA A 164 8.57 22.33 -8.50
CA ALA A 164 9.92 22.85 -8.32
C ALA A 164 10.71 22.85 -9.63
N ASP A 165 10.65 21.75 -10.39
CA ASP A 165 11.30 21.61 -11.69
C ASP A 165 10.74 22.64 -12.70
N MET A 166 9.41 22.90 -12.72
CA MET A 166 8.83 23.97 -13.56
C MET A 166 9.41 25.36 -13.26
N LEU A 167 9.73 25.65 -11.99
CA LEU A 167 10.26 26.95 -11.60
C LEU A 167 11.70 27.15 -12.07
N VAL A 168 12.56 26.13 -11.97
CA VAL A 168 14.02 26.30 -12.14
C VAL A 168 14.65 25.61 -13.33
N ALA A 169 14.01 24.59 -13.91
CA ALA A 169 14.58 23.84 -15.03
C ALA A 169 14.68 24.69 -16.30
N SER A 170 15.67 24.37 -17.14
CA SER A 170 15.85 25.00 -18.44
C SER A 170 14.76 24.55 -19.43
N GLU A 171 14.44 25.38 -20.43
CA GLU A 171 13.50 25.00 -21.51
C GLU A 171 13.93 23.71 -22.21
N LYS A 172 15.24 23.50 -22.36
CA LYS A 172 15.79 22.29 -22.96
C LYS A 172 15.47 21.05 -22.11
N GLU A 173 15.61 21.13 -20.80
CA GLU A 173 15.25 20.02 -19.90
C GLU A 173 13.74 19.76 -19.92
N LEU A 174 12.94 20.82 -19.85
CA LEU A 174 11.49 20.71 -19.88
C LEU A 174 10.94 20.21 -21.23
N SER A 175 11.61 20.51 -22.34
CA SER A 175 11.24 19.99 -23.67
C SER A 175 11.35 18.47 -23.79
N THR A 176 12.04 17.81 -22.84
CA THR A 176 12.10 16.35 -22.76
C THR A 176 10.89 15.73 -22.06
N TRP A 177 10.06 16.55 -21.40
CA TRP A 177 8.86 16.09 -20.70
C TRP A 177 7.74 15.90 -21.73
N ARG A 178 7.17 14.70 -21.78
CA ARG A 178 6.05 14.39 -22.68
C ARG A 178 4.78 15.10 -22.23
N ASP A 179 3.96 15.51 -23.21
CA ASP A 179 2.70 16.24 -23.03
C ASP A 179 2.80 17.64 -22.40
N LEU A 180 4.02 18.15 -22.15
CA LEU A 180 4.24 19.51 -21.68
C LEU A 180 4.36 20.47 -22.87
N ASN A 181 3.31 21.25 -23.11
CA ASN A 181 3.34 22.33 -24.09
C ASN A 181 3.86 23.62 -23.44
N LEU A 182 5.15 23.91 -23.63
CA LEU A 182 5.74 25.14 -23.11
C LEU A 182 5.21 26.35 -23.89
N PRO A 183 4.60 27.34 -23.20
CA PRO A 183 4.17 28.58 -23.83
C PRO A 183 5.38 29.36 -24.33
N GLN A 184 5.21 30.10 -25.42
CA GLN A 184 6.23 30.99 -25.98
C GLN A 184 5.71 32.44 -25.90
N PRO A 185 6.40 33.36 -25.20
CA PRO A 185 7.66 33.16 -24.47
C PRO A 185 7.49 32.37 -23.16
N PHE A 186 8.51 31.61 -22.76
CA PHE A 186 8.54 30.91 -21.48
C PHE A 186 9.15 31.78 -20.37
N ASP A 187 8.38 32.78 -19.96
CA ASP A 187 8.78 33.78 -18.96
C ASP A 187 8.48 33.34 -17.51
N GLU A 188 8.80 34.21 -16.54
CA GLU A 188 8.54 33.97 -15.12
C GLU A 188 7.07 33.71 -14.81
N ALA A 189 6.15 34.44 -15.45
CA ALA A 189 4.72 34.28 -15.24
C ALA A 189 4.25 32.91 -15.75
N ALA A 190 4.77 32.44 -16.89
CA ALA A 190 4.53 31.11 -17.40
C ALA A 190 5.04 30.02 -16.45
N ARG A 191 6.26 30.18 -15.89
CA ARG A 191 6.84 29.23 -14.92
C ARG A 191 5.97 29.08 -13.68
N VAL A 192 5.56 30.21 -13.08
CA VAL A 192 4.69 30.20 -11.89
C VAL A 192 3.34 29.58 -12.18
N ARG A 193 2.76 29.89 -13.35
CA ARG A 193 1.48 29.31 -13.77
C ARG A 193 1.57 27.80 -13.93
N LEU A 194 2.57 27.28 -14.66
CA LEU A 194 2.74 25.84 -14.85
C LEU A 194 3.09 25.13 -13.53
N ALA A 195 3.92 25.72 -12.68
CA ALA A 195 4.22 25.16 -11.36
C ALA A 195 2.95 25.03 -10.50
N ARG A 196 2.07 26.04 -10.53
CA ARG A 196 0.76 25.96 -9.88
C ARG A 196 -0.11 24.86 -10.49
N GLU A 197 -0.19 24.76 -11.82
CA GLU A 197 -0.94 23.71 -12.50
C GLU A 197 -0.44 22.31 -12.11
N MET A 198 0.88 22.10 -11.97
CA MET A 198 1.42 20.82 -11.49
C MET A 198 0.95 20.48 -10.07
N LEU A 199 0.76 21.48 -9.19
CA LEU A 199 0.26 21.27 -7.83
C LEU A 199 -1.25 21.00 -7.76
N THR A 200 -2.03 21.41 -8.76
CA THR A 200 -3.50 21.33 -8.70
C THR A 200 -4.10 20.31 -9.67
N ALA A 201 -3.39 19.98 -10.75
CA ALA A 201 -3.81 18.99 -11.72
C ALA A 201 -3.20 17.62 -11.41
N SER A 202 -3.85 16.83 -10.55
CA SER A 202 -3.49 15.42 -10.39
C SER A 202 -4.15 14.62 -11.51
N PRO A 203 -3.41 14.19 -12.56
CA PRO A 203 -4.01 13.56 -13.73
C PRO A 203 -4.75 12.29 -13.29
N THR A 204 -6.02 12.19 -13.67
CA THR A 204 -6.88 11.04 -13.39
C THR A 204 -7.05 10.23 -14.67
N GLY A 205 -6.98 8.92 -14.54
CA GLY A 205 -7.24 8.00 -15.65
C GLY A 205 -7.21 6.57 -15.17
N LYS A 206 -7.30 5.61 -16.09
CA LYS A 206 -7.10 4.19 -15.76
C LYS A 206 -5.63 3.96 -15.42
N ALA A 207 -5.36 3.76 -14.14
CA ALA A 207 -4.02 3.56 -13.62
C ALA A 207 -3.60 2.09 -13.69
N VAL A 208 -2.43 1.85 -14.27
CA VAL A 208 -1.75 0.56 -14.25
C VAL A 208 -0.33 0.78 -13.75
N VAL A 209 0.07 0.04 -12.72
CA VAL A 209 1.41 0.12 -12.14
C VAL A 209 2.18 -1.16 -12.44
N TRP A 210 3.35 -1.01 -13.02
CA TRP A 210 4.36 -2.05 -13.13
C TRP A 210 5.40 -1.86 -12.03
N ALA A 211 5.74 -2.92 -11.31
CA ALA A 211 6.74 -2.89 -10.25
C ALA A 211 7.65 -4.11 -10.33
N VAL A 212 8.93 -3.92 -10.00
CA VAL A 212 9.92 -5.00 -9.93
C VAL A 212 10.21 -5.33 -8.47
N TYR A 213 10.07 -6.61 -8.14
CA TYR A 213 10.44 -7.15 -6.86
C TYR A 213 11.67 -8.04 -6.99
N SER A 214 12.57 -7.97 -6.02
CA SER A 214 13.67 -8.91 -5.85
C SER A 214 13.36 -9.90 -4.74
N ARG A 215 14.17 -10.95 -4.64
CA ARG A 215 13.90 -12.08 -3.73
C ARG A 215 12.50 -12.65 -4.01
N ALA A 216 12.19 -12.73 -5.29
CA ALA A 216 10.87 -13.05 -5.79
C ALA A 216 10.98 -14.08 -6.91
N THR A 217 10.00 -14.96 -6.99
CA THR A 217 9.90 -15.94 -8.06
C THR A 217 8.42 -16.18 -8.30
N ALA A 218 7.99 -16.08 -9.56
CA ALA A 218 6.69 -16.60 -9.97
C ALA A 218 6.86 -18.09 -10.31
N TRP A 219 5.94 -18.93 -9.83
CA TRP A 219 6.05 -20.39 -10.00
C TRP A 219 5.75 -20.82 -11.44
N GLY A 220 4.72 -20.23 -12.05
CA GLY A 220 4.43 -20.33 -13.48
C GLY A 220 5.01 -19.17 -14.28
N MET A 221 4.79 -19.13 -15.59
CA MET A 221 5.17 -17.99 -16.44
C MET A 221 4.37 -16.72 -16.11
N ARG A 222 3.10 -16.93 -15.74
CA ARG A 222 2.11 -15.90 -15.41
C ARG A 222 1.20 -16.43 -14.30
N THR A 223 0.97 -15.62 -13.27
CA THR A 223 0.01 -15.89 -12.19
C THR A 223 -1.00 -14.74 -12.14
N ASP A 224 -2.28 -15.06 -12.35
CA ASP A 224 -3.38 -14.11 -12.49
C ASP A 224 -4.23 -13.98 -11.21
N LEU A 225 -3.82 -13.06 -10.34
CA LEU A 225 -4.56 -12.73 -9.12
C LEU A 225 -5.64 -11.67 -9.40
N GLY A 226 -6.16 -11.60 -10.63
CA GLY A 226 -7.20 -10.66 -11.02
C GLY A 226 -6.64 -9.28 -11.36
N SER A 227 -6.80 -8.31 -10.46
CA SER A 227 -6.25 -6.97 -10.65
C SER A 227 -4.72 -6.93 -10.50
N VAL A 228 -4.10 -8.02 -10.04
CA VAL A 228 -2.65 -8.17 -9.89
C VAL A 228 -2.18 -9.35 -10.72
N ILE A 229 -1.25 -9.11 -11.64
CA ILE A 229 -0.60 -10.15 -12.44
C ILE A 229 0.87 -10.22 -12.05
N VAL A 230 1.36 -11.43 -11.78
CA VAL A 230 2.79 -11.67 -11.54
C VAL A 230 3.36 -12.42 -12.74
N LEU A 231 4.42 -11.88 -13.32
CA LEU A 231 5.13 -12.44 -14.46
C LEU A 231 6.57 -12.82 -14.07
N ARG A 232 7.07 -13.90 -14.69
CA ARG A 232 8.50 -14.22 -14.68
C ARG A 232 9.23 -13.30 -15.65
N PRO A 233 10.13 -12.41 -15.18
CA PRO A 233 10.82 -11.47 -16.06
C PRO A 233 11.64 -12.17 -17.15
N GLU A 234 12.26 -13.31 -16.83
CA GLU A 234 13.10 -14.10 -17.74
C GLU A 234 12.34 -14.71 -18.92
N TRP A 235 11.00 -14.79 -18.82
CA TRP A 235 10.13 -15.22 -19.92
C TRP A 235 9.39 -14.03 -20.53
N ALA A 236 8.75 -13.18 -19.71
CA ALA A 236 7.89 -12.11 -20.21
C ALA A 236 8.68 -11.01 -20.95
N VAL A 237 9.87 -10.63 -20.45
CA VAL A 237 10.65 -9.52 -21.01
C VAL A 237 11.23 -9.88 -22.38
N PRO A 238 11.91 -11.03 -22.58
CA PRO A 238 12.36 -11.43 -23.92
C PRO A 238 11.20 -11.63 -24.91
N ASN A 239 10.10 -12.28 -24.49
CA ASN A 239 8.96 -12.52 -25.39
C ASN A 239 8.21 -11.22 -25.79
N ALA A 240 8.21 -10.21 -24.93
CA ALA A 240 7.75 -8.88 -25.30
C ALA A 240 8.73 -8.17 -26.23
N PHE A 241 10.03 -8.32 -26.05
CA PHE A 241 11.01 -7.43 -26.68
C PHE A 241 11.59 -7.96 -27.99
N ASP A 242 11.58 -9.27 -28.18
CA ASP A 242 12.10 -9.93 -29.36
C ASP A 242 11.00 -10.10 -30.42
N ASP A 243 11.36 -9.96 -31.69
CA ASP A 243 10.41 -10.03 -32.82
C ASP A 243 9.72 -11.39 -32.93
N ASN A 244 10.40 -12.46 -32.48
CA ASN A 244 9.92 -13.85 -32.53
C ASN A 244 9.36 -14.37 -31.20
N GLY A 245 9.08 -13.48 -30.23
CA GLY A 245 8.56 -13.89 -28.92
C GLY A 245 7.15 -14.50 -28.96
N GLU A 246 6.86 -15.35 -27.97
CA GLU A 246 5.52 -15.88 -27.71
C GLU A 246 4.53 -14.77 -27.36
N ASP A 247 3.26 -14.95 -27.73
CA ASP A 247 2.21 -13.97 -27.48
C ASP A 247 1.56 -14.18 -26.11
N PHE A 248 1.27 -13.09 -25.40
CA PHE A 248 0.61 -13.10 -24.08
C PHE A 248 -0.10 -11.77 -23.81
N PRO A 249 -1.10 -11.73 -22.89
CA PRO A 249 -2.00 -10.58 -22.76
C PRO A 249 -1.31 -9.24 -22.47
N GLU A 250 -0.25 -9.25 -21.67
CA GLU A 250 0.46 -8.04 -21.24
C GLU A 250 1.60 -7.64 -22.21
N ARG A 251 1.78 -8.35 -23.33
CA ARG A 251 2.91 -8.18 -24.25
C ARG A 251 2.96 -6.80 -24.89
N ASP A 252 1.84 -6.33 -25.44
CA ASP A 252 1.76 -5.03 -26.12
C ASP A 252 1.99 -3.88 -25.15
N GLU A 253 1.45 -3.98 -23.93
CA GLU A 253 1.67 -3.03 -22.85
C GLU A 253 3.18 -2.95 -22.51
N LEU A 254 3.86 -4.09 -22.34
CA LEU A 254 5.31 -4.12 -22.09
C LEU A 254 6.15 -3.54 -23.24
N ARG A 255 5.72 -3.73 -24.50
CA ARG A 255 6.36 -3.12 -25.67
C ARG A 255 6.24 -1.60 -25.66
N GLU A 256 5.06 -1.07 -25.37
CA GLU A 256 4.82 0.37 -25.28
C GLU A 256 5.65 0.99 -24.13
N ILE A 257 5.77 0.28 -23.01
CA ILE A 257 6.54 0.75 -21.85
C ILE A 257 8.05 0.77 -22.16
N ARG A 258 8.57 -0.20 -22.92
CA ARG A 258 10.01 -0.31 -23.25
C ARG A 258 10.59 0.96 -23.87
N GLU A 259 9.84 1.63 -24.75
CA GLU A 259 10.31 2.85 -25.42
C GLU A 259 10.52 4.02 -24.44
N GLN A 260 9.85 3.97 -23.29
CA GLN A 260 9.73 5.10 -22.38
C GLN A 260 10.47 4.82 -21.06
N VAL A 261 10.61 3.54 -20.69
CA VAL A 261 11.10 3.12 -19.38
C VAL A 261 12.48 2.51 -19.48
N ARG A 262 13.48 3.23 -18.93
CA ARG A 262 14.89 2.90 -19.09
C ARG A 262 15.30 1.66 -18.31
N TRP A 263 14.67 1.40 -17.17
CA TRP A 263 15.03 0.28 -16.32
C TRP A 263 14.62 -1.08 -16.90
N LEU A 264 13.70 -1.14 -17.86
CA LEU A 264 13.31 -2.39 -18.52
C LEU A 264 14.46 -3.03 -19.30
N ASN A 265 15.35 -2.22 -19.90
CA ASN A 265 16.54 -2.76 -20.57
C ASN A 265 17.52 -3.39 -19.57
N GLY A 266 17.68 -2.78 -18.40
CA GLY A 266 18.45 -3.36 -17.30
C GLY A 266 17.81 -4.64 -16.77
N LEU A 267 16.47 -4.63 -16.59
CA LEU A 267 15.71 -5.81 -16.17
C LEU A 267 15.89 -6.96 -17.17
N HIS A 268 15.85 -6.69 -18.48
CA HIS A 268 16.09 -7.71 -19.51
C HIS A 268 17.44 -8.40 -19.30
N GLN A 269 18.52 -7.62 -19.18
CA GLN A 269 19.86 -8.16 -18.94
C GLN A 269 19.93 -8.98 -17.65
N MET A 270 19.39 -8.44 -16.55
CA MET A 270 19.41 -9.10 -15.24
C MET A 270 18.58 -10.38 -15.22
N SER A 271 17.43 -10.39 -15.91
CA SER A 271 16.53 -11.55 -15.94
C SER A 271 17.13 -12.79 -16.61
N THR A 272 18.13 -12.61 -17.48
CA THR A 272 18.82 -13.74 -18.13
C THR A 272 19.85 -14.41 -17.23
N ASP A 273 20.26 -13.76 -16.14
CA ASP A 273 21.22 -14.32 -15.20
C ASP A 273 20.47 -15.05 -14.07
N PRO A 274 20.69 -16.37 -13.90
CA PRO A 274 19.96 -17.19 -12.92
C PRO A 274 20.22 -16.76 -11.46
N ASN A 275 21.22 -15.94 -11.19
CA ASN A 275 21.48 -15.38 -9.86
C ASN A 275 20.44 -14.31 -9.48
N TYR A 276 19.68 -13.76 -10.43
CA TYR A 276 18.66 -12.75 -10.16
C TYR A 276 17.28 -13.40 -10.02
N ARG A 277 16.79 -13.43 -8.79
CA ARG A 277 15.41 -13.82 -8.47
C ARG A 277 14.50 -12.61 -8.46
N LEU A 278 13.86 -12.37 -9.59
CA LEU A 278 13.00 -11.22 -9.83
C LEU A 278 11.57 -11.66 -10.13
N ALA A 279 10.62 -10.81 -9.77
CA ALA A 279 9.24 -10.88 -10.25
C ALA A 279 8.85 -9.52 -10.83
N LEU A 280 8.17 -9.55 -11.96
CA LEU A 280 7.58 -8.37 -12.57
C LEU A 280 6.09 -8.40 -12.28
N VAL A 281 5.59 -7.39 -11.58
CA VAL A 281 4.21 -7.34 -11.10
C VAL A 281 3.48 -6.21 -11.80
N ARG A 282 2.35 -6.52 -12.44
CA ARG A 282 1.40 -5.57 -13.00
C ARG A 282 0.22 -5.44 -12.04
N VAL A 283 -0.17 -4.22 -11.71
CA VAL A 283 -1.33 -3.93 -10.87
C VAL A 283 -2.26 -3.00 -11.61
N GLU A 284 -3.47 -3.46 -11.88
CA GLU A 284 -4.56 -2.66 -12.40
C GLU A 284 -5.34 -2.06 -11.24
N LEU A 285 -5.40 -0.74 -11.24
CA LEU A 285 -5.90 0.04 -10.14
C LEU A 285 -7.23 0.74 -10.48
N GLY A 286 -7.70 0.63 -11.73
CA GLY A 286 -8.90 1.29 -12.20
C GLY A 286 -8.72 2.80 -12.35
N GLU A 287 -9.82 3.56 -12.36
CA GLU A 287 -9.78 5.02 -12.45
C GLU A 287 -9.29 5.64 -11.14
N ARG A 288 -8.15 6.35 -11.20
CA ARG A 288 -7.61 7.10 -10.07
C ARG A 288 -6.59 8.15 -10.49
N HIS A 289 -6.18 8.98 -9.54
CA HIS A 289 -5.07 9.92 -9.72
C HIS A 289 -3.74 9.19 -9.88
N ALA A 290 -2.83 9.75 -10.68
CA ALA A 290 -1.48 9.23 -10.81
C ALA A 290 -0.73 9.19 -9.48
N ALA A 291 -0.91 10.23 -8.69
CA ALA A 291 -0.20 10.38 -7.44
C ALA A 291 -0.77 9.41 -6.40
N GLY A 292 0.14 8.77 -5.64
CA GLY A 292 -0.19 7.70 -4.70
C GLY A 292 -0.53 6.34 -5.34
N ALA A 293 -0.77 6.26 -6.66
CA ALA A 293 -1.11 5.01 -7.33
C ALA A 293 -0.01 3.94 -7.16
N THR A 294 1.26 4.33 -7.20
CA THR A 294 2.37 3.39 -7.02
C THR A 294 2.40 2.83 -5.59
N GLU A 295 2.20 3.69 -4.59
CA GLU A 295 2.12 3.32 -3.18
C GLU A 295 0.91 2.42 -2.91
N ASP A 296 -0.24 2.70 -3.51
CA ASP A 296 -1.42 1.84 -3.46
C ASP A 296 -1.18 0.47 -4.07
N ALA A 297 -0.55 0.41 -5.25
CA ALA A 297 -0.16 -0.85 -5.88
C ALA A 297 0.77 -1.66 -4.98
N ARG A 298 1.81 -1.03 -4.41
CA ARG A 298 2.74 -1.70 -3.47
C ARG A 298 2.01 -2.22 -2.24
N ARG A 299 1.11 -1.42 -1.67
CA ARG A 299 0.30 -1.81 -0.51
C ARG A 299 -0.58 -3.03 -0.82
N LEU A 300 -1.22 -3.06 -1.99
CA LEU A 300 -2.00 -4.21 -2.46
C LEU A 300 -1.11 -5.45 -2.65
N ILE A 301 0.05 -5.31 -3.29
CA ILE A 301 1.01 -6.41 -3.47
C ILE A 301 1.47 -6.95 -2.12
N HIS A 302 1.82 -6.08 -1.17
CA HIS A 302 2.27 -6.49 0.16
C HIS A 302 1.17 -7.19 0.96
N ALA A 303 -0.08 -6.75 0.82
CA ALA A 303 -1.24 -7.44 1.41
C ALA A 303 -1.39 -8.85 0.82
N LEU A 304 -1.27 -9.01 -0.50
CA LEU A 304 -1.31 -10.34 -1.13
C LEU A 304 -0.15 -11.23 -0.68
N LEU A 305 1.05 -10.68 -0.56
CA LEU A 305 2.23 -11.39 -0.06
C LEU A 305 2.14 -11.77 1.42
N ALA A 306 1.24 -11.16 2.21
CA ALA A 306 0.99 -11.59 3.58
C ALA A 306 0.51 -13.05 3.64
N VAL A 307 -0.33 -13.46 2.68
CA VAL A 307 -0.88 -14.83 2.62
C VAL A 307 0.22 -15.89 2.56
N PRO A 308 1.11 -15.91 1.54
CA PRO A 308 2.18 -16.90 1.47
C PRO A 308 3.17 -16.81 2.64
N VAL A 309 3.45 -15.60 3.15
CA VAL A 309 4.30 -15.42 4.33
C VAL A 309 3.71 -16.13 5.56
N THR A 310 2.40 -16.03 5.76
CA THR A 310 1.73 -16.72 6.87
C THR A 310 1.72 -18.25 6.72
N LEU A 311 1.93 -18.76 5.51
CA LEU A 311 1.92 -20.18 5.16
C LEU A 311 3.32 -20.78 4.99
N GLY A 312 4.38 -20.05 5.38
CA GLY A 312 5.76 -20.54 5.40
C GLY A 312 6.63 -20.13 4.21
N GLY A 313 6.10 -19.31 3.31
CA GLY A 313 6.87 -18.57 2.31
C GLY A 313 7.67 -17.41 2.93
N VAL A 314 8.22 -16.55 2.09
CA VAL A 314 8.95 -15.34 2.49
C VAL A 314 8.47 -14.08 1.78
N GLY A 315 8.68 -12.93 2.43
CA GLY A 315 8.35 -11.63 1.84
C GLY A 315 9.27 -11.28 0.67
N TRP A 316 8.68 -10.82 -0.43
CA TRP A 316 9.46 -10.20 -1.52
C TRP A 316 9.99 -8.83 -1.11
N ARG A 317 11.07 -8.40 -1.75
CA ARG A 317 11.71 -7.11 -1.49
C ARG A 317 11.41 -6.15 -2.63
N ASP A 318 10.78 -5.02 -2.30
CA ASP A 318 10.59 -3.93 -3.25
C ASP A 318 11.94 -3.35 -3.69
N THR A 319 12.18 -3.31 -4.99
CA THR A 319 13.42 -2.74 -5.54
C THR A 319 13.37 -1.21 -5.64
N GLY A 320 12.19 -0.62 -5.46
CA GLY A 320 11.88 0.77 -5.75
C GLY A 320 11.59 1.02 -7.24
N THR A 321 11.86 0.05 -8.11
CA THR A 321 11.68 0.17 -9.56
C THR A 321 10.22 -0.01 -9.94
N SER A 322 9.65 1.01 -10.58
CA SER A 322 8.26 1.00 -11.00
C SER A 322 8.00 1.89 -12.22
N ALA A 323 6.90 1.65 -12.91
CA ALA A 323 6.36 2.52 -13.95
C ALA A 323 4.85 2.62 -13.76
N LEU A 324 4.32 3.83 -13.87
CA LEU A 324 2.88 4.11 -13.82
C LEU A 324 2.41 4.52 -15.21
N LEU A 325 1.38 3.83 -15.67
CA LEU A 325 0.64 4.13 -16.88
C LEU A 325 -0.71 4.76 -16.49
N LEU A 326 -1.10 5.83 -17.17
CA LEU A 326 -2.47 6.31 -17.18
C LEU A 326 -3.02 6.18 -18.59
N ASP A 327 -4.15 5.49 -18.73
CA ASP A 327 -4.83 5.26 -20.01
C ASP A 327 -3.89 4.68 -21.08
N GLY A 328 -3.07 3.70 -20.66
CA GLY A 328 -2.09 3.00 -21.51
C GLY A 328 -0.76 3.73 -21.70
N ARG A 329 -0.68 5.02 -21.40
CA ARG A 329 0.54 5.81 -21.61
C ARG A 329 1.38 5.88 -20.34
N VAL A 330 2.68 5.64 -20.46
CA VAL A 330 3.62 5.84 -19.35
C VAL A 330 3.61 7.31 -18.96
N ARG A 331 3.16 7.58 -17.74
CA ARG A 331 3.20 8.91 -17.15
C ARG A 331 4.49 9.14 -16.41
N THR A 332 4.94 8.15 -15.66
CA THR A 332 6.12 8.29 -14.84
C THR A 332 6.79 6.96 -14.55
N GLN A 333 8.07 7.01 -14.14
CA GLN A 333 8.87 5.83 -13.83
C GLN A 333 9.84 6.12 -12.67
N SER A 334 10.02 5.15 -11.79
CA SER A 334 11.03 5.19 -10.73
C SER A 334 12.13 4.18 -11.03
N VAL A 335 13.38 4.61 -10.89
CA VAL A 335 14.55 3.74 -10.97
C VAL A 335 15.06 3.54 -9.55
N GLY A 336 14.63 2.45 -8.93
CA GLY A 336 15.19 2.02 -7.66
C GLY A 336 16.50 1.26 -7.90
N PRO A 337 17.43 1.24 -6.94
CA PRO A 337 18.56 0.34 -7.05
C PRO A 337 18.00 -1.08 -6.92
N ILE A 338 18.08 -1.87 -7.99
CA ILE A 338 17.85 -3.32 -7.92
C ILE A 338 19.04 -3.88 -7.12
N ARG A 339 19.00 -3.71 -5.80
CA ARG A 339 20.05 -4.13 -4.88
C ARG A 339 19.92 -5.63 -4.71
N VAL A 340 20.83 -6.34 -5.35
CA VAL A 340 21.12 -7.73 -5.01
C VAL A 340 22.15 -7.70 -3.90
N GLU A 341 21.67 -7.75 -2.66
CA GLU A 341 22.53 -8.25 -1.61
C GLU A 341 22.71 -9.73 -1.90
N HIS A 342 23.94 -10.18 -2.11
CA HIS A 342 24.25 -11.61 -2.09
C HIS A 342 24.12 -12.05 -0.63
N PRO A 343 23.04 -12.75 -0.23
CA PRO A 343 22.93 -13.18 1.15
C PRO A 343 24.02 -14.22 1.41
N THR A 344 24.48 -14.31 2.65
CA THR A 344 25.36 -15.40 3.11
C THR A 344 24.67 -16.77 3.01
N PHE A 345 23.33 -16.80 2.86
CA PHE A 345 22.51 -17.98 2.64
C PHE A 345 21.36 -17.68 1.67
N GLU A 346 21.27 -18.43 0.57
CA GLU A 346 20.20 -18.30 -0.41
C GLU A 346 19.02 -19.23 -0.06
N ASP A 347 17.98 -18.67 0.59
CA ASP A 347 16.78 -19.43 0.93
C ASP A 347 15.87 -19.61 -0.30
N SER A 348 16.29 -20.54 -1.16
CA SER A 348 15.60 -20.94 -2.38
C SER A 348 14.21 -21.52 -2.11
N TYR A 349 14.10 -22.27 -1.02
CA TYR A 349 12.86 -22.91 -0.61
C TYR A 349 11.79 -21.87 -0.27
N GLY A 350 12.13 -20.88 0.56
CA GLY A 350 11.17 -19.87 1.01
C GLY A 350 10.65 -19.01 -0.14
N VAL A 351 11.54 -18.59 -1.04
CA VAL A 351 11.18 -17.82 -2.22
C VAL A 351 10.33 -18.63 -3.19
N GLY A 352 10.69 -19.91 -3.41
CA GLY A 352 9.90 -20.83 -4.24
C GLY A 352 8.51 -21.08 -3.67
N ALA A 353 8.41 -21.35 -2.37
CA ALA A 353 7.15 -21.56 -1.65
C ALA A 353 6.22 -20.34 -1.77
N THR A 354 6.75 -19.10 -1.71
CA THR A 354 5.93 -17.91 -1.95
C THR A 354 5.30 -17.91 -3.33
N GLY A 355 6.09 -18.20 -4.37
CA GLY A 355 5.59 -18.26 -5.74
C GLY A 355 4.55 -19.37 -5.93
N GLU A 356 4.80 -20.55 -5.36
CA GLU A 356 3.92 -21.72 -5.44
C GLU A 356 2.57 -21.43 -4.77
N ILE A 357 2.58 -20.94 -3.53
CA ILE A 357 1.36 -20.62 -2.77
C ILE A 357 0.54 -19.54 -3.49
N LEU A 358 1.18 -18.50 -4.02
CA LEU A 358 0.47 -17.47 -4.81
C LEU A 358 -0.22 -18.06 -6.04
N HIS A 359 0.42 -19.02 -6.70
CA HIS A 359 -0.18 -19.70 -7.85
C HIS A 359 -1.33 -20.63 -7.45
N GLU A 360 -1.23 -21.35 -6.32
CA GLU A 360 -2.31 -22.21 -5.83
C GLU A 360 -3.57 -21.41 -5.46
N ILE A 361 -3.41 -20.24 -4.84
CA ILE A 361 -4.54 -19.39 -4.43
C ILE A 361 -5.12 -18.55 -5.57
N GLU A 362 -4.50 -18.58 -6.75
CA GLU A 362 -4.92 -17.85 -7.96
C GLU A 362 -6.38 -18.11 -8.31
N SER A 363 -6.77 -19.40 -8.28
CA SER A 363 -8.14 -19.84 -8.58
C SER A 363 -9.21 -19.26 -7.65
N GLN A 364 -8.83 -18.87 -6.43
CA GLN A 364 -9.73 -18.32 -5.41
C GLN A 364 -9.68 -16.79 -5.39
N LEU A 365 -8.49 -16.20 -5.38
CA LEU A 365 -8.31 -14.75 -5.27
C LEU A 365 -8.54 -14.03 -6.60
N GLY A 366 -8.16 -14.63 -7.73
CA GLY A 366 -8.29 -14.00 -9.05
C GLY A 366 -9.73 -13.57 -9.37
N PRO A 367 -10.74 -14.47 -9.26
CA PRO A 367 -12.13 -14.08 -9.47
C PRO A 367 -12.62 -13.01 -8.49
N ALA A 368 -12.20 -13.07 -7.22
CA ALA A 368 -12.63 -12.12 -6.20
C ALA A 368 -12.10 -10.70 -6.49
N LEU A 369 -10.81 -10.57 -6.81
CA LEU A 369 -10.15 -9.28 -7.07
C LEU A 369 -10.50 -8.68 -8.43
N ARG A 370 -11.00 -9.49 -9.38
CA ARG A 370 -11.60 -8.96 -10.61
C ARG A 370 -12.95 -8.30 -10.37
N ASN A 371 -13.73 -8.79 -9.41
CA ASN A 371 -15.08 -8.31 -9.16
C ASN A 371 -15.11 -7.03 -8.32
N ALA A 372 -14.18 -6.89 -7.37
CA ALA A 372 -14.11 -5.73 -6.50
C ALA A 372 -12.68 -5.50 -5.99
N PRO A 373 -12.28 -4.23 -5.75
CA PRO A 373 -11.02 -3.93 -5.08
C PRO A 373 -11.01 -4.50 -3.66
N MET A 374 -9.83 -4.87 -3.17
CA MET A 374 -9.66 -5.36 -1.80
C MET A 374 -10.04 -4.26 -0.79
N PRO A 375 -10.97 -4.53 0.15
CA PRO A 375 -11.33 -3.55 1.18
C PRO A 375 -10.14 -3.16 2.06
N GLU A 376 -10.03 -1.88 2.44
CA GLU A 376 -8.96 -1.37 3.29
C GLU A 376 -8.81 -2.11 4.63
N PRO A 377 -9.90 -2.44 5.37
CA PRO A 377 -9.76 -3.23 6.59
C PRO A 377 -9.15 -4.61 6.35
N LEU A 378 -9.37 -5.22 5.17
CA LEU A 378 -8.79 -6.52 4.83
C LEU A 378 -7.29 -6.39 4.51
N ILE A 379 -6.88 -5.31 3.85
CA ILE A 379 -5.45 -4.98 3.66
C ILE A 379 -4.76 -4.87 5.02
N GLU A 380 -5.38 -4.16 5.98
CA GLU A 380 -4.82 -3.99 7.32
C GLU A 380 -4.74 -5.32 8.08
N VAL A 381 -5.80 -6.14 8.04
CA VAL A 381 -5.83 -7.50 8.60
C VAL A 381 -4.64 -8.33 8.10
N LEU A 382 -4.42 -8.34 6.78
CA LEU A 382 -3.34 -9.11 6.19
C LEU A 382 -1.96 -8.60 6.64
N ASN A 383 -1.80 -7.28 6.75
CA ASN A 383 -0.57 -6.68 7.27
C ASN A 383 -0.34 -7.03 8.75
N CYS A 384 -1.37 -6.92 9.60
CA CYS A 384 -1.28 -7.30 11.02
C CYS A 384 -0.91 -8.78 11.18
N LEU A 385 -1.55 -9.68 10.43
CA LEU A 385 -1.26 -11.12 10.48
C LEU A 385 0.16 -11.43 10.01
N ARG A 386 0.63 -10.75 8.94
CA ARG A 386 2.01 -10.88 8.47
C ARG A 386 3.00 -10.46 9.54
N GLU A 387 2.77 -9.32 10.18
CA GLU A 387 3.64 -8.80 11.23
C GLU A 387 3.61 -9.69 12.48
N ALA A 388 2.44 -10.19 12.88
CA ALA A 388 2.30 -11.15 13.98
C ALA A 388 3.12 -12.42 13.75
N ARG A 389 3.26 -12.87 12.51
CA ARG A 389 4.10 -14.04 12.16
C ARG A 389 5.60 -13.79 12.29
N MET A 390 6.06 -12.56 12.42
CA MET A 390 7.49 -12.22 12.54
C MET A 390 8.09 -12.51 13.93
N THR A 391 7.51 -13.42 14.72
CA THR A 391 8.10 -13.89 16.00
C THR A 391 9.36 -14.70 15.78
N ASP A 392 9.29 -15.67 14.87
CA ASP A 392 10.36 -16.63 14.58
C ASP A 392 10.40 -17.00 13.09
N HIS A 393 9.80 -16.16 12.24
CA HIS A 393 9.69 -16.35 10.80
C HIS A 393 11.05 -16.48 10.10
N ARG A 394 11.03 -17.09 8.91
CA ARG A 394 12.22 -17.24 8.04
C ARG A 394 12.83 -15.89 7.66
N ASP A 395 12.00 -14.86 7.49
CA ASP A 395 12.45 -13.47 7.27
C ASP A 395 13.32 -12.94 8.41
N VAL A 396 12.97 -13.26 9.66
CA VAL A 396 13.75 -12.87 10.84
C VAL A 396 15.05 -13.67 10.89
N ARG A 397 14.96 -14.99 10.68
CA ARG A 397 16.10 -15.91 10.81
C ARG A 397 17.18 -15.71 9.76
N PHE A 398 16.79 -15.48 8.50
CA PHE A 398 17.72 -15.50 7.36
C PHE A 398 17.94 -14.12 6.72
N TYR A 399 17.06 -13.15 6.98
CA TYR A 399 17.04 -11.89 6.23
C TYR A 399 17.04 -10.64 7.11
N GLY A 400 17.26 -10.80 8.42
CA GLY A 400 17.42 -9.69 9.35
C GLY A 400 16.15 -8.86 9.53
N ALA A 401 14.97 -9.40 9.22
CA ALA A 401 13.71 -8.74 9.56
C ALA A 401 13.62 -8.57 11.08
N ARG A 402 13.00 -7.49 11.53
CA ARG A 402 12.85 -7.20 12.95
C ARG A 402 11.95 -8.26 13.60
N PRO A 403 12.40 -8.94 14.67
CA PRO A 403 11.54 -9.86 15.41
C PRO A 403 10.44 -9.11 16.14
N VAL A 404 9.23 -9.65 16.09
CA VAL A 404 8.07 -9.20 16.86
C VAL A 404 7.98 -10.02 18.14
N SER A 405 7.70 -9.37 19.27
CA SER A 405 7.57 -10.11 20.54
C SER A 405 6.26 -10.92 20.53
N PRO A 406 6.19 -12.10 21.18
CA PRO A 406 4.96 -12.89 21.24
C PRO A 406 3.74 -12.13 21.76
N ARG A 407 3.94 -11.20 22.72
CA ARG A 407 2.84 -10.37 23.25
C ARG A 407 2.26 -9.41 22.20
N PHE A 408 3.13 -8.83 21.37
CA PHE A 408 2.70 -7.96 20.28
C PHE A 408 2.05 -8.77 19.16
N ALA A 409 2.56 -9.97 18.88
CA ALA A 409 1.94 -10.87 17.91
C ALA A 409 0.49 -11.22 18.30
N THR A 410 0.23 -11.58 19.56
CA THR A 410 -1.15 -11.83 20.04
C THR A 410 -2.04 -10.60 19.89
N ALA A 411 -1.56 -9.41 20.27
CA ALA A 411 -2.34 -8.18 20.11
C ALA A 411 -2.67 -7.85 18.64
N LEU A 412 -1.75 -8.14 17.71
CA LEU A 412 -1.96 -7.97 16.28
C LEU A 412 -2.95 -9.00 15.71
N GLU A 413 -2.89 -10.25 16.18
CA GLU A 413 -3.87 -11.30 15.82
C GLU A 413 -5.27 -10.95 16.34
N ASP A 414 -5.39 -10.48 17.57
CA ASP A 414 -6.65 -10.02 18.16
C ASP A 414 -7.22 -8.82 17.38
N HIS A 415 -6.37 -7.84 17.03
CA HIS A 415 -6.80 -6.69 16.23
C HIS A 415 -7.27 -7.11 14.82
N ALA A 416 -6.55 -8.04 14.18
CA ALA A 416 -6.98 -8.60 12.89
C ALA A 416 -8.35 -9.30 13.00
N MET A 417 -8.59 -10.04 14.08
CA MET A 417 -9.89 -10.67 14.35
C MET A 417 -11.01 -9.64 14.52
N GLU A 418 -10.78 -8.54 15.22
CA GLU A 418 -11.74 -7.45 15.37
C GLU A 418 -12.06 -6.77 14.03
N LEU A 419 -11.05 -6.53 13.20
CA LEU A 419 -11.24 -5.95 11.86
C LEU A 419 -12.05 -6.88 10.94
N ILE A 420 -11.74 -8.19 10.91
CA ILE A 420 -12.53 -9.16 10.14
C ILE A 420 -13.97 -9.20 10.65
N ALA A 421 -14.16 -9.24 11.97
CA ALA A 421 -15.48 -9.24 12.57
C ALA A 421 -16.29 -7.99 12.20
N SER A 422 -15.63 -6.83 12.19
CA SER A 422 -16.23 -5.56 11.75
C SER A 422 -16.64 -5.60 10.27
N VAL A 423 -15.80 -6.14 9.38
CA VAL A 423 -16.12 -6.24 7.94
C VAL A 423 -17.27 -7.20 7.69
N LEU A 424 -17.34 -8.30 8.44
CA LEU A 424 -18.39 -9.31 8.31
C LEU A 424 -19.67 -8.95 9.09
N GLU A 425 -19.68 -7.82 9.79
CA GLU A 425 -20.78 -7.39 10.67
C GLU A 425 -21.17 -8.46 11.72
N VAL A 426 -20.18 -9.21 12.20
CA VAL A 426 -20.36 -10.22 13.25
C VAL A 426 -19.63 -9.81 14.52
N ARG A 427 -20.04 -10.37 15.66
CA ARG A 427 -19.27 -10.17 16.90
C ARG A 427 -17.97 -10.98 16.85
N ALA A 428 -16.88 -10.38 17.34
CA ALA A 428 -15.56 -11.01 17.35
C ALA A 428 -15.52 -12.34 18.13
N ASP A 429 -16.26 -12.46 19.23
CA ASP A 429 -16.37 -13.71 20.00
C ASP A 429 -16.99 -14.85 19.18
N ARG A 430 -18.04 -14.57 18.41
CA ARG A 430 -18.66 -15.56 17.53
C ARG A 430 -17.76 -15.96 16.37
N LEU A 431 -17.01 -15.00 15.81
CA LEU A 431 -16.04 -15.29 14.76
C LEU A 431 -14.92 -16.18 15.29
N ALA A 432 -14.39 -15.88 16.47
CA ALA A 432 -13.38 -16.70 17.14
C ALA A 432 -13.88 -18.13 17.37
N GLU A 433 -15.07 -18.30 17.95
CA GLU A 433 -15.69 -19.63 18.13
C GLU A 433 -15.84 -20.39 16.79
N ALA A 434 -16.30 -19.71 15.74
CA ALA A 434 -16.47 -20.32 14.42
C ALA A 434 -15.12 -20.74 13.80
N MET A 435 -14.07 -19.92 13.98
CA MET A 435 -12.73 -20.22 13.50
C MET A 435 -12.07 -21.37 14.27
N GLU A 436 -12.24 -21.41 15.60
CA GLU A 436 -11.78 -22.54 16.43
C GLU A 436 -12.46 -23.84 16.01
N LEU A 437 -13.79 -23.80 15.82
CA LEU A 437 -14.55 -24.94 15.31
C LEU A 437 -14.05 -25.36 13.93
N GLY A 438 -13.89 -24.41 13.00
CA GLY A 438 -13.37 -24.70 11.66
C GLY A 438 -11.97 -25.31 11.67
N TYR A 439 -11.07 -24.79 12.52
CA TYR A 439 -9.73 -25.33 12.71
C TYR A 439 -9.77 -26.75 13.28
N ALA A 440 -10.61 -27.00 14.29
CA ALA A 440 -10.79 -28.34 14.85
C ALA A 440 -11.28 -29.34 13.79
N HIS A 441 -12.20 -28.93 12.91
CA HIS A 441 -12.67 -29.75 11.79
C HIS A 441 -11.55 -30.03 10.77
N ARG A 442 -10.76 -29.02 10.39
CA ARG A 442 -9.61 -29.21 9.49
C ARG A 442 -8.57 -30.15 10.09
N LEU A 443 -8.23 -29.99 11.37
CA LEU A 443 -7.28 -30.85 12.08
C LEU A 443 -7.80 -32.29 12.15
N ALA A 444 -9.10 -32.49 12.40
CA ALA A 444 -9.73 -33.79 12.36
C ALA A 444 -9.67 -34.40 10.94
N GLY A 445 -9.95 -33.61 9.91
CA GLY A 445 -9.82 -34.02 8.50
C GLY A 445 -8.40 -34.45 8.15
N HIS A 446 -7.39 -33.64 8.47
CA HIS A 446 -5.97 -34.00 8.24
C HIS A 446 -5.56 -35.27 9.01
N ARG A 447 -6.03 -35.44 10.25
CA ARG A 447 -5.78 -36.69 11.00
C ARG A 447 -6.43 -37.89 10.32
N VAL A 448 -7.67 -37.76 9.84
CA VAL A 448 -8.36 -38.83 9.10
C VAL A 448 -7.61 -39.14 7.80
N SER A 449 -7.23 -38.13 7.01
CA SER A 449 -6.43 -38.33 5.80
C SER A 449 -5.09 -38.98 6.10
N ARG A 450 -4.37 -38.56 7.15
CA ARG A 450 -3.12 -39.20 7.57
C ARG A 450 -3.33 -40.63 8.03
N LEU A 451 -4.43 -40.94 8.72
CA LEU A 451 -4.78 -42.31 9.12
C LEU A 451 -5.16 -43.19 7.92
N LEU A 452 -5.80 -42.61 6.89
CA LEU A 452 -6.13 -43.30 5.64
C LEU A 452 -4.90 -43.51 4.74
N LEU A 453 -3.93 -42.58 4.79
CA LEU A 453 -2.68 -42.63 4.02
C LEU A 453 -1.54 -43.36 4.74
N SER A 454 -1.61 -43.49 6.07
CA SER A 454 -0.66 -44.21 6.92
C SER A 454 -0.27 -45.61 6.42
N PRO A 455 -1.19 -46.43 5.86
CA PRO A 455 -0.86 -47.73 5.26
C PRO A 455 0.06 -47.65 4.02
N PHE A 456 0.10 -46.49 3.34
CA PHE A 456 0.94 -46.25 2.17
C PHE A 456 2.29 -45.62 2.52
N GLU A 457 2.42 -45.04 3.72
CA GLU A 457 3.68 -44.45 4.23
C GLU A 457 4.67 -45.51 4.75
N HIS A 458 4.22 -46.75 4.97
CA HIS A 458 5.09 -47.87 5.37
C HIS A 458 5.51 -48.68 4.13
N SER A 459 6.82 -48.77 3.89
CA SER A 459 7.51 -49.35 2.74
C SER A 459 6.83 -50.58 2.12
N TRP A 460 6.30 -50.42 0.90
CA TRP A 460 5.67 -51.47 0.08
C TRP A 460 6.68 -52.42 -0.61
N VAL A 461 7.82 -52.67 0.04
CA VAL A 461 8.89 -53.48 -0.55
C VAL A 461 9.15 -54.67 0.37
N ILE A 462 8.57 -55.80 -0.05
CA ILE A 462 8.90 -57.20 0.29
C ILE A 462 7.99 -57.88 1.36
N GLU A 463 7.18 -58.80 0.82
CA GLU A 463 6.70 -60.10 1.35
C GLU A 463 5.38 -60.28 2.14
N GLN A 464 4.64 -61.27 1.61
CA GLN A 464 3.61 -62.16 2.17
C GLN A 464 2.16 -61.68 2.34
N ARG A 465 1.27 -62.46 1.70
CA ARG A 465 -0.21 -62.35 1.66
C ARG A 465 -0.89 -62.31 3.02
N GLU A 466 -0.25 -62.75 4.11
CA GLU A 466 -0.83 -62.76 5.45
C GLU A 466 -1.11 -61.35 6.00
N HIS A 467 -0.34 -60.34 5.60
CA HIS A 467 -0.57 -58.96 6.07
C HIS A 467 -1.73 -58.26 5.35
N ARG A 468 -2.30 -58.85 4.28
CA ARG A 468 -3.43 -58.25 3.54
C ARG A 468 -4.74 -58.33 4.31
N GLU A 469 -5.02 -59.44 4.99
CA GLU A 469 -6.24 -59.61 5.79
C GLU A 469 -6.19 -58.81 7.10
N GLU A 470 -5.00 -58.63 7.67
CA GLU A 470 -4.78 -57.72 8.80
C GLU A 470 -4.92 -56.26 8.39
N LEU A 471 -4.48 -55.90 7.17
CA LEU A 471 -4.69 -54.57 6.59
C LEU A 471 -6.17 -54.31 6.27
N GLU A 472 -6.88 -55.28 5.68
CA GLU A 472 -8.33 -55.18 5.45
C GLU A 472 -9.06 -55.00 6.79
N ARG A 473 -8.66 -55.74 7.84
CA ARG A 473 -9.16 -55.52 9.21
C ARG A 473 -8.79 -54.16 9.77
N ALA A 474 -7.57 -53.67 9.57
CA ALA A 474 -7.14 -52.35 10.07
C ALA A 474 -7.86 -51.21 9.35
N VAL A 475 -8.03 -51.29 8.03
CA VAL A 475 -8.81 -50.33 7.23
C VAL A 475 -10.29 -50.37 7.62
N LEU A 476 -10.87 -51.56 7.86
CA LEU A 476 -12.23 -51.71 8.37
C LEU A 476 -12.39 -51.13 9.78
N VAL A 477 -11.45 -51.40 10.70
CA VAL A 477 -11.47 -50.85 12.06
C VAL A 477 -11.33 -49.32 12.02
N THR A 478 -10.41 -48.79 11.20
CA THR A 478 -10.18 -47.34 11.08
C THR A 478 -11.34 -46.63 10.39
N THR A 479 -11.99 -47.23 9.39
CA THR A 479 -13.21 -46.68 8.78
C THR A 479 -14.36 -46.70 9.77
N THR A 480 -14.56 -47.79 10.53
CA THR A 480 -15.61 -47.86 11.56
C THR A 480 -15.38 -46.83 12.67
N VAL A 481 -14.14 -46.70 13.16
CA VAL A 481 -13.76 -45.71 14.17
C VAL A 481 -13.88 -44.29 13.63
N GLY A 482 -13.48 -44.03 12.38
CA GLY A 482 -13.65 -42.75 11.68
C GLY A 482 -15.13 -42.36 11.52
N THR A 483 -16.00 -43.29 11.11
CA THR A 483 -17.45 -43.07 11.09
C THR A 483 -18.05 -42.93 12.49
N SER A 484 -17.50 -43.59 13.51
CA SER A 484 -17.95 -43.44 14.90
C SER A 484 -17.55 -42.09 15.51
N LEU A 485 -16.37 -41.57 15.14
CA LEU A 485 -15.90 -40.24 15.56
C LEU A 485 -16.68 -39.15 14.86
N ALA A 486 -16.90 -39.26 13.54
CA ALA A 486 -17.73 -38.34 12.77
C ALA A 486 -19.20 -38.34 13.25
N SER A 487 -19.76 -39.51 13.58
CA SER A 487 -21.12 -39.60 14.13
C SER A 487 -21.20 -39.14 15.59
N ARG A 488 -20.16 -39.34 16.41
CA ARG A 488 -20.10 -38.81 17.79
C ARG A 488 -19.95 -37.29 17.80
N THR A 489 -19.09 -36.70 16.97
CA THR A 489 -18.99 -35.24 16.84
C THR A 489 -20.28 -34.62 16.30
N TRP A 490 -20.98 -35.30 15.37
CA TRP A 490 -22.32 -34.91 14.90
C TRP A 490 -23.41 -35.05 15.98
N SER A 491 -23.34 -36.09 16.82
CA SER A 491 -24.31 -36.30 17.90
C SER A 491 -24.12 -35.32 19.08
N LEU A 492 -22.88 -34.93 19.37
CA LEU A 492 -22.55 -33.90 20.36
C LEU A 492 -23.00 -32.50 19.90
N THR A 493 -23.03 -32.23 18.59
CA THR A 493 -23.58 -30.99 18.03
C THR A 493 -25.11 -30.95 18.12
N LYS A 494 -25.83 -32.06 17.93
CA LYS A 494 -27.29 -32.09 18.15
C LYS A 494 -27.70 -31.92 19.62
N SER A 495 -26.91 -32.44 20.56
CA SER A 495 -27.20 -32.35 22.00
C SER A 495 -27.10 -30.91 22.56
N ARG A 496 -26.27 -30.04 21.96
CA ARG A 496 -26.14 -28.62 22.37
C ARG A 496 -27.09 -27.65 21.64
N TYR A 497 -27.83 -28.11 20.64
CA TYR A 497 -28.80 -27.31 19.86
C TYR A 497 -30.25 -27.81 20.01
N ALA A 498 -30.59 -28.43 21.14
CA ALA A 498 -32.00 -28.58 21.52
C ALA A 498 -32.47 -27.25 22.15
N PRO A 499 -33.44 -26.53 21.56
CA PRO A 499 -34.02 -25.37 22.21
C PRO A 499 -34.75 -25.86 23.48
N SER A 500 -34.33 -25.36 24.64
CA SER A 500 -35.14 -25.43 25.86
C SER A 500 -36.46 -24.72 25.58
N ARG A 501 -37.55 -25.48 25.56
CA ARG A 501 -38.92 -24.95 25.51
C ARG A 501 -39.28 -24.25 26.80
#